data_AF-A0AAQ4E6L3-F1
#
_entry.id   AF-A0AAQ4E6L3-F1
#
_cell.length_a   1.000
_cell.length_b   1.000
_cell.length_c   1.000
_cell.angle_alpha   90.00
_cell.angle_beta   90.00
_cell.angle_gamma   90.00
#
_symmetry.space_group_name_H-M   'P 1'
#
loop_
_entity.id
_entity.type
_entity.pdbx_description
1 polymer ?
#
loop_
_entity_poly.entity_id
_entity_poly.type
_entity_poly.pdbx_seq_one_letter_code
_entity_poly.pdbx_strand_id
1 'polypeptide(L)'
;MNVKAAQEDKINKTYWIGDELRSMMLAKAKSLLMIVGYPEGLGNESLVEAFYAGFPDVGKKFFDPFLESHRIVTTLNIKGTIPGAFRPVASRAAYYRYQHVMVLFPGMLQPPVFINNAPAAMNYGGLGQVRFLNNVAL
;
A
#
# COMPACT_ATOMS: atom_id res chain seq x y z
N MET A 1 -14.58 11.58 -10.04
CA MET A 1 -15.05 10.20 -10.30
C MET A 1 -14.25 9.20 -9.47
N ASN A 2 -14.90 8.32 -8.70
CA ASN A 2 -14.24 7.34 -7.83
C ASN A 2 -13.89 6.06 -8.62
N VAL A 3 -12.61 5.66 -8.67
CA VAL A 3 -12.14 4.49 -9.45
C VAL A 3 -12.77 3.18 -8.97
N LYS A 4 -12.99 3.02 -7.65
CA LYS A 4 -13.67 1.82 -7.11
C LYS A 4 -15.11 1.74 -7.63
N ALA A 5 -15.85 2.83 -7.55
CA ALA A 5 -17.22 2.88 -8.04
C ALA A 5 -17.31 2.60 -9.55
N ALA A 6 -16.35 3.12 -10.34
CA ALA A 6 -16.28 2.84 -11.77
C ALA A 6 -16.00 1.35 -12.07
N GLN A 7 -15.18 0.69 -11.26
CA GLN A 7 -14.90 -0.74 -11.41
C GLN A 7 -16.12 -1.60 -11.03
N GLU A 8 -16.81 -1.27 -9.95
CA GLU A 8 -18.06 -1.93 -9.55
C GLU A 8 -19.14 -1.77 -10.62
N ASP A 9 -19.30 -0.58 -11.18
CA ASP A 9 -20.23 -0.31 -12.29
C ASP A 9 -19.92 -1.15 -13.53
N LYS A 10 -18.63 -1.29 -13.89
CA LYS A 10 -18.21 -2.16 -14.99
C LYS A 10 -18.52 -3.63 -14.72
N ILE A 11 -18.26 -4.12 -13.50
CA ILE A 11 -18.59 -5.50 -13.12
C ILE A 11 -20.10 -5.72 -13.23
N ASN A 12 -20.92 -4.77 -12.80
CA ASN A 12 -22.38 -4.87 -12.89
C ASN A 12 -22.91 -4.89 -14.33
N LYS A 13 -22.29 -4.13 -15.24
CA LYS A 13 -22.73 -4.01 -16.64
C LYS A 13 -22.19 -5.12 -17.56
N THR A 14 -21.32 -5.98 -17.04
CA THR A 14 -20.67 -7.02 -17.83
C THR A 14 -21.63 -8.16 -18.17
N TYR A 15 -21.78 -8.50 -19.46
CA TYR A 15 -22.74 -9.52 -19.92
C TYR A 15 -22.18 -10.95 -19.95
N TRP A 16 -20.85 -11.11 -19.96
CA TRP A 16 -20.20 -12.41 -20.17
C TRP A 16 -19.99 -13.24 -18.88
N ILE A 17 -20.40 -12.72 -17.72
CA ILE A 17 -20.35 -13.43 -16.43
C ILE A 17 -21.75 -13.67 -15.88
N GLY A 18 -21.95 -14.85 -15.27
CA GLY A 18 -23.17 -15.17 -14.52
C GLY A 18 -23.24 -14.46 -13.16
N ASP A 19 -24.41 -14.49 -12.54
CA ASP A 19 -24.70 -13.71 -11.31
C ASP A 19 -23.90 -14.15 -10.09
N GLU A 20 -23.61 -15.45 -9.97
CA GLU A 20 -22.76 -15.98 -8.90
C GLU A 20 -21.33 -15.41 -8.99
N LEU A 21 -20.72 -15.50 -10.17
CA LEU A 21 -19.38 -14.96 -10.42
C LEU A 21 -19.35 -13.44 -10.25
N ARG A 22 -20.40 -12.73 -10.72
CA ARG A 22 -20.55 -11.29 -10.52
C ARG A 22 -20.55 -10.92 -9.04
N SER A 23 -21.30 -11.64 -8.22
CA SER A 23 -21.39 -11.42 -6.77
C SER A 23 -20.02 -11.61 -6.10
N MET A 24 -19.28 -12.66 -6.47
CA MET A 24 -17.91 -12.89 -5.98
C MET A 24 -16.93 -11.78 -6.39
N MET A 25 -17.00 -11.31 -7.64
CA MET A 25 -16.15 -10.23 -8.14
C MET A 25 -16.43 -8.90 -7.43
N LEU A 26 -17.70 -8.58 -7.17
CA LEU A 26 -18.10 -7.39 -6.42
C LEU A 26 -17.64 -7.47 -4.97
N ALA A 27 -17.83 -8.61 -4.31
CA ALA A 27 -17.36 -8.83 -2.93
C ALA A 27 -15.85 -8.63 -2.82
N LYS A 28 -15.10 -9.13 -3.81
CA LYS A 28 -13.66 -8.90 -3.91
C LYS A 28 -13.34 -7.41 -4.15
N ALA A 29 -13.94 -6.76 -5.14
CA ALA A 29 -13.66 -5.34 -5.39
C ALA A 29 -13.87 -4.45 -4.14
N LYS A 30 -14.92 -4.76 -3.36
CA LYS A 30 -15.25 -4.05 -2.11
C LYS A 30 -14.27 -4.33 -0.98
N SER A 31 -13.75 -5.55 -0.87
CA SER A 31 -12.83 -5.94 0.21
C SER A 31 -11.37 -5.50 0.00
N LEU A 32 -11.05 -4.86 -1.13
CA LEU A 32 -9.71 -4.32 -1.38
C LEU A 32 -9.36 -3.23 -0.36
N LEU A 33 -8.36 -3.49 0.49
CA LEU A 33 -7.79 -2.50 1.39
C LEU A 33 -6.84 -1.59 0.62
N MET A 34 -6.91 -0.28 0.85
CA MET A 34 -6.05 0.70 0.19
C MET A 34 -5.30 1.52 1.22
N ILE A 35 -3.97 1.49 1.14
CA ILE A 35 -3.07 2.33 1.94
C ILE A 35 -2.52 3.40 1.01
N VAL A 36 -2.64 4.67 1.39
CA VAL A 36 -2.19 5.80 0.59
C VAL A 36 -1.21 6.64 1.39
N GLY A 37 -0.01 6.83 0.84
CA GLY A 37 1.04 7.61 1.46
C GLY A 37 1.61 6.93 2.69
N TYR A 38 1.40 7.55 3.86
CA TYR A 38 2.06 7.19 5.12
C TYR A 38 1.07 6.53 6.08
N PRO A 39 1.53 5.65 6.97
CA PRO A 39 0.70 5.13 8.05
C PRO A 39 0.24 6.28 8.96
N GLU A 40 -0.95 6.12 9.52
CA GLU A 40 -1.47 7.04 10.52
C GLU A 40 -0.52 7.05 11.74
N GLY A 41 -0.32 8.23 12.33
CA GLY A 41 0.56 8.41 13.49
C GLY A 41 2.01 8.79 13.17
N LEU A 42 2.47 8.77 11.91
CA LEU A 42 3.83 9.22 11.56
C LEU A 42 4.06 10.72 11.89
N GLY A 43 3.00 11.53 11.93
CA GLY A 43 3.07 12.93 12.35
C GLY A 43 3.01 13.14 13.87
N ASN A 44 2.87 12.07 14.66
CA ASN A 44 2.83 12.12 16.13
C ASN A 44 4.14 11.55 16.67
N GLU A 45 4.99 12.44 17.19
CA GLU A 45 6.30 12.09 17.73
C GLU A 45 6.23 10.99 18.79
N SER A 46 5.27 11.07 19.74
CA SER A 46 5.13 10.05 20.79
C SER A 46 4.79 8.66 20.24
N LEU A 47 3.99 8.57 19.17
CA LEU A 47 3.70 7.28 18.52
C LEU A 47 4.93 6.73 17.79
N VAL A 48 5.72 7.60 17.17
CA VAL A 48 6.98 7.23 16.52
C VAL A 48 7.99 6.74 17.55
N GLU A 49 8.19 7.48 18.64
CA GLU A 49 9.07 7.10 19.74
C GLU A 49 8.66 5.77 20.36
N ALA A 50 7.36 5.57 20.63
CA ALA A 50 6.84 4.32 21.18
C ALA A 50 7.11 3.12 20.25
N PHE A 51 7.02 3.30 18.93
CA PHE A 51 7.35 2.25 17.96
C PHE A 51 8.84 1.90 17.99
N TYR A 52 9.72 2.90 18.07
CA TYR A 52 11.17 2.71 18.04
C TYR A 52 11.81 2.40 19.40
N ALA A 53 11.08 2.51 20.51
CA ALA A 53 11.61 2.30 21.87
C ALA A 53 12.28 0.93 22.09
N GLY A 54 11.86 -0.10 21.34
CA GLY A 54 12.45 -1.43 21.40
C GLY A 54 13.65 -1.66 20.48
N PHE A 55 14.02 -0.70 19.64
CA PHE A 55 15.10 -0.84 18.67
C PHE A 55 16.47 -0.47 19.29
N PRO A 56 17.55 -1.13 18.86
CA PRO A 56 18.89 -0.83 19.36
C PRO A 56 19.43 0.52 18.85
N ASP A 57 20.34 1.13 19.61
CA ASP A 57 21.10 2.30 19.16
C ASP A 57 22.07 1.90 18.02
N VAL A 58 21.95 2.58 16.88
CA VAL A 58 22.73 2.36 15.65
C VAL A 58 23.89 3.35 15.49
N GLY A 59 24.07 4.31 16.41
CA GLY A 59 25.00 5.44 16.23
C GLY A 59 26.49 5.09 16.30
N LYS A 60 26.86 3.94 16.91
CA LYS A 60 28.28 3.57 17.16
C LYS A 60 28.69 2.22 16.60
N LYS A 61 27.73 1.34 16.30
CA LYS A 61 27.96 -0.02 15.79
C LYS A 61 26.93 -0.30 14.70
N PHE A 62 27.36 -0.98 13.64
CA PHE A 62 26.49 -1.29 12.52
C PHE A 62 25.92 -2.71 12.58
N PHE A 63 26.78 -3.73 12.68
CA PHE A 63 26.37 -5.12 12.42
C PHE A 63 25.40 -5.68 13.46
N ASP A 64 25.71 -5.60 14.77
CA ASP A 64 24.83 -6.16 15.80
C ASP A 64 23.47 -5.44 15.87
N PRO A 65 23.41 -4.08 15.87
CA PRO A 65 22.13 -3.37 15.84
C PRO A 65 21.31 -3.65 14.57
N PHE A 66 21.97 -3.85 13.43
CA PHE A 66 21.30 -4.23 12.19
C PHE A 66 20.62 -5.60 12.30
N LEU A 67 21.32 -6.62 12.80
CA LEU A 67 20.75 -7.96 12.97
C LEU A 67 19.58 -7.96 13.97
N GLU A 68 19.72 -7.24 15.07
CA GLU A 68 18.67 -7.14 16.08
C GLU A 68 17.44 -6.39 15.55
N SER A 69 17.63 -5.28 14.83
CA SER A 69 16.55 -4.57 14.13
C SER A 69 15.82 -5.49 13.15
N HIS A 70 16.57 -6.32 12.40
CA HIS A 70 15.98 -7.28 11.47
C HIS A 70 15.14 -8.34 12.19
N ARG A 71 15.61 -8.83 13.35
CA ARG A 71 14.87 -9.79 14.20
C ARG A 71 13.58 -9.19 14.74
N ILE A 72 13.60 -7.94 15.21
CA ILE A 72 12.43 -7.20 15.69
C ILE A 72 11.40 -7.06 14.56
N VAL A 73 11.82 -6.54 13.41
CA VAL A 73 10.95 -6.35 12.25
C VAL A 73 10.34 -7.67 11.79
N THR A 74 11.12 -8.75 11.75
CA THR A 74 10.63 -10.09 11.37
C THR A 74 9.56 -10.57 12.34
N THR A 75 9.80 -10.40 13.65
CA THR A 75 8.83 -10.76 14.70
C THR A 75 7.52 -9.99 14.56
N LEU A 76 7.59 -8.68 14.30
CA LEU A 76 6.42 -7.83 14.11
C LEU A 76 5.64 -8.20 12.83
N ASN A 77 6.33 -8.60 11.76
CA ASN A 77 5.69 -9.10 10.54
C ASN A 77 4.97 -10.43 10.77
N ILE A 78 5.60 -11.37 11.49
CA ILE A 78 4.97 -12.66 11.84
C ILE A 78 3.71 -12.45 12.69
N LYS A 79 3.75 -11.49 13.63
CA LYS A 79 2.60 -11.10 14.45
C LYS A 79 1.54 -10.27 13.71
N GLY A 80 1.81 -9.86 12.46
CA GLY A 80 0.92 -8.98 11.68
C GLY A 80 0.80 -7.55 12.23
N THR A 81 1.74 -7.11 13.07
CA THR A 81 1.67 -5.83 13.80
C THR A 81 2.13 -4.64 12.95
N ILE A 82 2.99 -4.87 11.95
CA ILE A 82 3.34 -3.85 10.96
C ILE A 82 2.50 -4.12 9.71
N PRO A 83 1.83 -3.11 9.12
CA PRO A 83 1.32 -3.22 7.77
C PRO A 83 2.51 -3.55 6.88
N GLY A 84 2.59 -4.79 6.38
CA GLY A 84 3.79 -5.40 5.74
C GLY A 84 4.27 -4.75 4.44
N ALA A 85 3.94 -3.48 4.24
CA ALA A 85 4.00 -2.77 3.00
C ALA A 85 4.41 -1.30 3.12
N PHE A 86 4.68 -0.72 4.31
CA PHE A 86 5.13 0.67 4.34
C PHE A 86 6.61 0.77 3.92
N ARG A 87 6.87 1.48 2.81
CA ARG A 87 8.21 1.82 2.34
C ARG A 87 8.23 3.32 2.01
N PRO A 88 8.87 4.18 2.83
CA PRO A 88 8.74 5.63 2.68
C PRO A 88 9.26 6.14 1.32
N VAL A 89 10.21 5.44 0.71
CA VAL A 89 10.93 5.86 -0.51
C VAL A 89 10.45 5.17 -1.79
N ALA A 90 9.50 4.24 -1.72
CA ALA A 90 9.07 3.52 -2.92
C ALA A 90 8.30 4.46 -3.87
N SER A 91 8.68 4.44 -5.14
CA SER A 91 8.09 5.28 -6.20
C SER A 91 7.05 4.55 -7.06
N ARG A 92 6.64 3.35 -6.67
CA ARG A 92 5.73 2.47 -7.43
C ARG A 92 4.68 1.88 -6.53
N ALA A 93 3.45 1.75 -7.01
CA ALA A 93 2.40 1.06 -6.28
C ALA A 93 2.67 -0.46 -6.14
N ALA A 94 2.18 -1.04 -5.05
CA ALA A 94 2.23 -2.48 -4.82
C ALA A 94 0.82 -3.05 -4.59
N TYR A 95 0.63 -4.29 -5.05
CA TYR A 95 -0.56 -5.07 -4.75
C TYR A 95 -0.15 -6.39 -4.10
N TYR A 96 -0.54 -6.56 -2.84
CA TYR A 96 -0.24 -7.74 -2.04
C TYR A 96 -1.41 -8.71 -2.14
N ARG A 97 -1.28 -9.70 -3.03
CA ARG A 97 -2.36 -10.63 -3.41
C ARG A 97 -2.98 -11.35 -2.21
N TYR A 98 -2.16 -11.89 -1.31
CA TYR A 98 -2.64 -12.70 -0.18
C TYR A 98 -3.36 -11.89 0.89
N GLN A 99 -2.97 -10.63 1.06
CA GLN A 99 -3.58 -9.71 2.03
C GLN A 99 -4.71 -8.90 1.43
N HIS A 100 -4.85 -8.93 0.10
CA HIS A 100 -5.79 -8.10 -0.66
C HIS A 100 -5.63 -6.60 -0.36
N VAL A 101 -4.38 -6.17 -0.25
CA VAL A 101 -3.98 -4.79 0.05
C VAL A 101 -3.33 -4.17 -1.18
N MET A 102 -3.75 -2.95 -1.52
CA MET A 102 -3.08 -2.09 -2.48
C MET A 102 -2.42 -0.93 -1.73
N VAL A 103 -1.16 -0.64 -2.05
CA VAL A 103 -0.40 0.45 -1.44
C VAL A 103 0.04 1.43 -2.50
N LEU A 104 -0.38 2.68 -2.36
CA LEU A 104 0.13 3.82 -3.09
C LEU A 104 1.18 4.51 -2.23
N PHE A 105 2.45 4.33 -2.55
CA PHE A 105 3.54 4.82 -1.73
C PHE A 105 3.73 6.33 -1.87
N PRO A 106 4.25 7.03 -0.85
CA PRO A 106 4.41 8.47 -0.91
C PRO A 106 5.24 8.95 -2.11
N GLY A 107 6.32 8.23 -2.43
CA GLY A 107 7.22 8.59 -3.52
C GLY A 107 6.61 8.49 -4.92
N MET A 108 5.40 7.91 -5.08
CA MET A 108 4.68 7.94 -6.36
C MET A 108 3.72 9.12 -6.47
N LEU A 109 3.34 9.75 -5.35
CA LEU A 109 2.35 10.84 -5.30
C LEU A 109 3.02 12.19 -5.60
N GLN A 110 3.79 12.23 -6.68
CA GLN A 110 4.55 13.40 -7.14
C GLN A 110 4.42 13.56 -8.66
N PRO A 111 4.78 14.72 -9.23
CA PRO A 111 4.80 14.90 -10.67
C PRO A 111 5.68 13.84 -11.37
N PRO A 112 5.31 13.33 -12.56
CA PRO A 112 4.10 13.67 -13.33
C PRO A 112 2.86 12.83 -12.95
N VAL A 113 2.96 11.92 -11.99
CA VAL A 113 1.92 10.92 -11.67
C VAL A 113 0.72 11.55 -10.96
N PHE A 114 0.98 12.43 -10.00
CA PHE A 114 -0.07 13.14 -9.26
C PHE A 114 0.36 14.57 -8.93
N ILE A 115 -0.55 15.52 -9.15
CA ILE A 115 -0.38 16.93 -8.82
C ILE A 115 -1.69 17.42 -8.21
N ASN A 116 -1.65 17.87 -6.95
CA ASN A 116 -2.84 18.21 -6.16
C ASN A 116 -3.80 19.19 -6.87
N ASN A 117 -3.26 20.11 -7.68
CA ASN A 117 -4.02 21.18 -8.35
C ASN A 117 -4.03 21.05 -9.89
N ALA A 118 -3.63 19.91 -10.46
CA ALA A 118 -3.72 19.70 -11.91
C ALA A 118 -5.15 19.31 -12.34
N PRO A 119 -5.51 19.50 -13.62
CA PRO A 119 -6.76 18.98 -14.16
C PRO A 119 -6.94 17.50 -13.84
N ALA A 120 -8.15 17.10 -13.48
CA ALA A 120 -8.43 15.73 -13.05
C ALA A 120 -7.98 14.69 -14.10
N ALA A 121 -8.10 14.99 -15.39
CA ALA A 121 -7.63 14.14 -16.48
C ALA A 121 -6.13 13.78 -16.39
N MET A 122 -5.28 14.71 -15.93
CA MET A 122 -3.85 14.44 -15.73
C MET A 122 -3.64 13.45 -14.59
N ASN A 123 -4.31 13.66 -13.45
CA ASN A 123 -4.19 12.76 -12.30
C ASN A 123 -4.78 11.37 -12.58
N TYR A 124 -5.89 11.30 -13.33
CA TYR A 124 -6.45 10.01 -13.78
C TYR A 124 -5.54 9.30 -14.78
N GLY A 125 -4.94 10.03 -15.72
CA GLY A 125 -3.99 9.45 -16.67
C GLY A 125 -2.72 8.95 -15.95
N GLY A 126 -2.15 9.78 -15.09
CA GLY A 126 -0.95 9.47 -14.31
C GLY A 126 -1.14 8.27 -13.38
N LEU A 127 -2.14 8.32 -12.50
CA LEU A 127 -2.44 7.21 -11.59
C LEU A 127 -2.99 5.97 -12.32
N GLY A 128 -3.76 6.15 -13.40
CA GLY A 128 -4.35 5.07 -14.18
C GLY A 128 -3.33 4.25 -14.98
N GLN A 129 -2.17 4.83 -15.32
CA GLN A 129 -1.08 4.12 -15.99
C GLN A 129 -0.22 3.30 -15.01
N VAL A 130 -0.35 3.52 -13.70
CA VAL A 130 0.53 2.91 -12.71
C VAL A 130 0.45 1.38 -12.79
N ARG A 131 1.59 0.77 -13.11
CA ARG A 131 1.76 -0.68 -13.08
C ARG A 131 2.13 -1.11 -11.66
N PHE A 132 1.36 -2.06 -11.12
CA PHE A 132 1.67 -2.68 -9.83
C PHE A 132 2.86 -3.62 -9.98
N LEU A 133 3.76 -3.61 -8.99
CA LEU A 133 4.73 -4.69 -8.85
C LEU A 133 3.97 -5.97 -8.49
N ASN A 134 3.87 -6.88 -9.46
CA ASN A 134 3.56 -8.27 -9.17
C ASN A 134 4.85 -8.87 -8.61
N ASN A 135 4.94 -9.02 -7.29
CA ASN A 135 6.01 -9.83 -6.72
C ASN A 135 5.85 -11.25 -7.26
N VAL A 136 6.74 -11.60 -8.19
CA VAL A 136 7.02 -12.97 -8.60
C VAL A 136 7.63 -13.67 -7.39
N ALA A 137 7.02 -14.79 -7.00
CA ALA A 137 7.53 -15.84 -6.11
C ALA A 137 8.30 -15.41 -4.85
N LEU A 138 7.67 -15.65 -3.69
CA LEU A 138 8.30 -16.41 -2.61
C LEU A 138 7.25 -17.41 -2.10
#